data_AF-A0A9P3MP70-F1
#
_entry.id   AF-A0A9P3MP70-F1
#
_cell.length_a   1.000
_cell.length_b   1.000
_cell.length_c   1.000
_cell.angle_alpha   90.00
_cell.angle_beta   90.00
_cell.angle_gamma   90.00
#
_symmetry.space_group_name_H-M   'P 1'
#
loop_
_entity.id
_entity.type
_entity.pdbx_description
1 polymer ?
#
loop_
_entity_poly.entity_id
_entity_poly.type
_entity_poly.pdbx_seq_one_letter_code
_entity_poly.pdbx_strand_id
1 'polypeptide(L)'
;MERSEGRSRCAYDSRLGYRAIGVGYNLDDKSDERMREISTITQTDYGKLYCGEECLNDVQVNALLAFDARRYLLRAKERIENFNSFCCNVQSIFADVAFTHAKSRLGEQFSPSIDRALSSQYKEAAEELRRSEWCREHEKVCAADTRAMEEGCPTASMSSSRKAGSWLPANSLTCVPATTTVMERSEGRSRCAYDSRLGFRAIGVGYNLDDKSDERMREIATILADYEKLYRGEACLNDLQINTLLALDARRYLLRAGESVKTLDNFCCNVQAVFADVAFTHAKTRLGAQFDQTIQKASSFQWREAAEELRQSKWCRKNEAACKVDAQQLEEGCASVGDSAVLAFLDSLRGLMAA
;
A
#
# COMPACT_ATOMS: atom_id res chain seq x y z
N MET A 1 3.61 -12.46 -4.19
CA MET A 1 3.35 -12.31 -5.66
C MET A 1 4.61 -12.24 -6.54
N GLU A 2 5.48 -11.21 -6.50
CA GLU A 2 6.61 -11.09 -7.46
C GLU A 2 7.60 -12.26 -7.45
N ARG A 3 7.84 -12.86 -6.28
CA ARG A 3 8.71 -14.02 -6.13
C ARG A 3 8.14 -15.30 -6.77
N SER A 4 6.82 -15.39 -6.94
CA SER A 4 6.13 -16.58 -7.47
C SER A 4 6.03 -16.54 -8.98
N GLU A 5 5.49 -15.43 -9.51
CA GLU A 5 5.16 -15.28 -10.93
C GLU A 5 6.33 -14.76 -11.76
N GLY A 6 7.30 -14.11 -11.11
CA GLY A 6 8.25 -13.27 -11.81
C GLY A 6 7.62 -11.97 -12.30
N ARG A 7 8.45 -11.10 -12.87
CA ARG A 7 8.05 -9.78 -13.36
C ARG A 7 8.31 -9.70 -14.85
N SER A 8 7.28 -9.40 -15.64
CA SER A 8 7.38 -9.20 -17.08
C SER A 8 6.69 -7.90 -17.50
N ARG A 9 7.39 -7.09 -18.30
CA ARG A 9 6.81 -5.88 -18.91
C ARG A 9 5.87 -6.21 -20.07
N CYS A 10 6.12 -7.31 -20.76
CA CYS A 10 5.33 -7.75 -21.93
C CYS A 10 4.44 -8.93 -21.56
N ALA A 11 3.39 -9.17 -22.34
CA ALA A 11 2.55 -10.34 -22.14
C ALA A 11 3.33 -11.65 -22.35
N TYR A 12 3.02 -12.66 -21.54
CA TYR A 12 3.65 -13.97 -21.53
C TYR A 12 2.62 -15.05 -21.19
N ASP A 13 2.92 -16.30 -21.53
CA ASP A 13 2.05 -17.42 -21.15
C ASP A 13 2.40 -17.87 -19.73
N SER A 14 1.41 -17.83 -18.84
CA SER A 14 1.59 -18.24 -17.45
C SER A 14 1.75 -19.76 -17.36
N ARG A 15 2.33 -20.23 -16.26
CA ARG A 15 2.42 -21.68 -15.98
C ARG A 15 1.06 -22.35 -15.83
N LEU A 16 0.03 -21.55 -15.58
CA LEU A 16 -1.35 -22.00 -15.43
C LEU A 16 -2.11 -21.98 -16.76
N GLY A 17 -1.43 -21.69 -17.88
CA GLY A 17 -1.97 -21.79 -19.24
C GLY A 17 -2.83 -20.61 -19.67
N TYR A 18 -2.79 -19.49 -18.93
CA TYR A 18 -3.47 -18.25 -19.32
C TYR A 18 -2.46 -17.17 -19.73
N ARG A 19 -2.91 -16.22 -20.56
CA ARG A 19 -2.09 -15.06 -20.95
C ARG A 19 -1.95 -14.09 -19.77
N ALA A 20 -0.73 -13.72 -19.42
CA ALA A 20 -0.42 -12.87 -18.27
C ALA A 20 0.47 -11.69 -18.65
N ILE A 21 0.48 -10.64 -17.82
CA ILE A 21 1.43 -9.52 -17.91
C ILE A 21 1.81 -9.04 -16.51
N GLY A 22 2.88 -8.25 -16.37
CA GLY A 22 3.30 -7.72 -15.08
C GLY A 22 3.75 -8.83 -14.14
N VAL A 23 3.01 -9.03 -13.06
CA VAL A 23 3.30 -10.02 -12.01
C VAL A 23 2.13 -10.99 -11.91
N GLY A 24 1.90 -11.73 -12.99
CA GLY A 24 0.78 -12.68 -13.09
C GLY A 24 -0.60 -12.04 -13.29
N TYR A 25 -0.68 -10.79 -13.75
CA TYR A 25 -1.95 -10.14 -14.05
C TYR A 25 -2.62 -10.88 -15.22
N ASN A 26 -3.76 -11.52 -14.97
CA ASN A 26 -4.43 -12.39 -15.93
C ASN A 26 -5.13 -11.57 -17.04
N LEU A 27 -4.59 -11.65 -18.26
CA LEU A 27 -5.14 -11.03 -19.48
C LEU A 27 -6.19 -11.91 -20.18
N ASP A 28 -6.47 -13.13 -19.72
CA ASP A 28 -7.64 -13.88 -20.19
C ASP A 28 -8.91 -13.52 -19.41
N ASP A 29 -8.77 -12.87 -18.25
CA ASP A 29 -9.89 -12.34 -17.47
C ASP A 29 -10.43 -11.06 -18.10
N LYS A 30 -11.45 -11.22 -18.96
CA LYS A 30 -12.13 -10.14 -19.67
C LYS A 30 -13.28 -9.53 -18.86
N SER A 31 -13.26 -9.64 -17.54
CA SER A 31 -14.24 -8.94 -16.70
C SER A 31 -14.11 -7.42 -16.89
N ASP A 32 -15.24 -6.71 -16.80
CA ASP A 32 -15.23 -5.25 -16.97
C ASP A 32 -14.29 -4.55 -16.00
N GLU A 33 -14.10 -5.11 -14.79
CA GLU A 33 -13.16 -4.61 -13.79
C GLU A 33 -11.70 -4.69 -14.28
N ARG A 34 -11.28 -5.84 -14.81
CA ARG A 34 -9.94 -6.03 -15.39
C ARG A 34 -9.69 -5.15 -16.60
N MET A 35 -10.68 -5.10 -17.50
CA MET A 35 -10.61 -4.24 -18.67
C MET A 35 -10.47 -2.78 -18.28
N ARG A 36 -11.22 -2.33 -17.26
CA ARG A 36 -11.07 -1.00 -16.68
C ARG A 36 -9.70 -0.79 -16.08
N GLU A 37 -9.17 -1.69 -15.26
CA GLU A 37 -7.82 -1.53 -14.66
C GLU A 37 -6.74 -1.34 -15.73
N ILE A 38 -6.77 -2.14 -16.80
CA ILE A 38 -5.85 -2.01 -17.94
C ILE A 38 -6.05 -0.65 -18.63
N SER A 39 -7.27 -0.32 -19.05
CA SER A 39 -7.55 0.96 -19.74
C SER A 39 -7.26 2.17 -18.87
N THR A 40 -7.31 1.97 -17.56
CA THR A 40 -6.99 2.98 -16.57
C THR A 40 -5.49 3.24 -16.64
N ILE A 41 -4.63 2.21 -16.59
CA ILE A 41 -3.15 2.35 -16.52
C ILE A 41 -2.43 2.49 -17.85
N THR A 42 -3.12 2.26 -18.95
CA THR A 42 -2.53 2.37 -20.26
C THR A 42 -3.44 3.10 -21.23
N GLN A 43 -2.82 3.88 -22.11
CA GLN A 43 -3.49 4.39 -23.32
C GLN A 43 -3.46 3.35 -24.46
N THR A 44 -2.79 2.21 -24.23
CA THR A 44 -2.67 1.10 -25.16
C THR A 44 -3.97 0.32 -25.29
N ASP A 45 -4.24 -0.13 -26.52
CA ASP A 45 -5.27 -1.10 -26.82
C ASP A 45 -5.01 -2.45 -26.13
N TYR A 46 -6.01 -2.97 -25.41
CA TYR A 46 -5.91 -4.24 -24.69
C TYR A 46 -5.41 -5.39 -25.57
N GLY A 47 -5.88 -5.47 -26.82
CA GLY A 47 -5.48 -6.50 -27.77
C GLY A 47 -3.99 -6.44 -28.09
N LYS A 48 -3.41 -5.25 -28.20
CA LYS A 48 -1.95 -5.10 -28.38
C LYS A 48 -1.15 -5.58 -27.18
N LEU A 49 -1.60 -5.27 -25.95
CA LEU A 49 -0.97 -5.83 -24.75
C LEU A 49 -1.10 -7.36 -24.74
N TYR A 50 -2.30 -7.88 -25.02
CA TYR A 50 -2.59 -9.31 -25.07
C TYR A 50 -1.68 -10.07 -26.04
N CYS A 51 -1.54 -9.55 -27.26
CA CYS A 51 -0.68 -10.11 -28.31
C CYS A 51 0.82 -9.88 -28.05
N GLY A 52 1.19 -9.02 -27.08
CA GLY A 52 2.58 -8.66 -26.80
C GLY A 52 3.19 -7.69 -27.80
N GLU A 53 2.37 -6.99 -28.59
CA GLU A 53 2.81 -5.92 -29.51
C GLU A 53 3.24 -4.66 -28.75
N GLU A 54 2.70 -4.45 -27.57
CA GLU A 54 3.08 -3.38 -26.65
C GLU A 54 3.40 -3.95 -25.27
N CYS A 55 4.31 -3.27 -24.55
CA CYS A 55 4.75 -3.66 -23.22
C CYS A 55 4.55 -2.51 -22.23
N LEU A 56 4.27 -2.87 -20.99
CA LEU A 56 4.13 -1.93 -19.89
C LEU A 56 5.50 -1.41 -19.44
N ASN A 57 5.53 -0.18 -18.97
CA ASN A 57 6.67 0.32 -18.19
C ASN A 57 6.60 -0.21 -16.74
N ASP A 58 7.65 0.02 -15.94
CA ASP A 58 7.71 -0.52 -14.58
C ASP A 58 6.61 -0.01 -13.66
N VAL A 59 6.13 1.21 -13.87
CA VAL A 59 5.10 1.79 -13.02
C VAL A 59 3.74 1.24 -13.36
N GLN A 60 3.45 1.06 -14.65
CA GLN A 60 2.27 0.34 -15.10
C GLN A 60 2.23 -1.08 -14.53
N VAL A 61 3.36 -1.80 -14.55
CA VAL A 61 3.47 -3.11 -13.89
C VAL A 61 3.21 -3.01 -12.38
N ASN A 62 3.78 -2.00 -11.70
CA ASN A 62 3.55 -1.80 -10.27
C ASN A 62 2.08 -1.45 -9.96
N ALA A 63 1.42 -0.69 -10.83
CA ALA A 63 0.01 -0.35 -10.69
C ALA A 63 -0.87 -1.61 -10.83
N LEU A 64 -0.61 -2.47 -11.83
CA LEU A 64 -1.29 -3.76 -11.94
C LEU A 64 -1.06 -4.65 -10.73
N LEU A 65 0.18 -4.72 -10.25
CA LEU A 65 0.51 -5.47 -9.03
C LEU A 65 -0.25 -4.91 -7.82
N ALA A 66 -0.36 -3.58 -7.69
CA ALA A 66 -1.10 -2.96 -6.61
C ALA A 66 -2.61 -3.27 -6.68
N PHE A 67 -3.20 -3.27 -7.88
CA PHE A 67 -4.59 -3.69 -8.09
C PHE A 67 -4.81 -5.14 -7.66
N ASP A 68 -3.96 -6.06 -8.12
CA ASP A 68 -4.06 -7.46 -7.73
C ASP A 68 -3.84 -7.64 -6.23
N ALA A 69 -2.75 -7.13 -5.66
CA ALA A 69 -2.47 -7.24 -4.23
C ALA A 69 -3.65 -6.76 -3.39
N ARG A 70 -4.28 -5.62 -3.76
CA ARG A 70 -5.50 -5.12 -3.11
C ARG A 70 -6.65 -6.11 -3.24
N ARG A 71 -6.94 -6.60 -4.46
CA ARG A 71 -8.03 -7.56 -4.69
C ARG A 71 -7.87 -8.81 -3.84
N TYR A 72 -6.66 -9.34 -3.74
CA TYR A 72 -6.41 -10.57 -2.99
C TYR A 72 -6.34 -10.35 -1.47
N LEU A 73 -5.91 -9.17 -1.01
CA LEU A 73 -6.10 -8.76 0.38
C LEU A 73 -7.59 -8.67 0.76
N LEU A 74 -8.43 -8.08 -0.10
CA LEU A 74 -9.88 -8.00 0.14
C LEU A 74 -10.52 -9.39 0.16
N ARG A 75 -10.16 -10.25 -0.79
CA ARG A 75 -10.64 -11.64 -0.81
C ARG A 75 -10.21 -12.41 0.43
N ALA A 76 -8.97 -12.23 0.91
CA ALA A 76 -8.53 -12.84 2.15
C ALA A 76 -9.34 -12.30 3.35
N LYS A 77 -9.55 -10.98 3.42
CA LYS A 77 -10.38 -10.33 4.46
C LYS A 77 -11.81 -10.86 4.48
N GLU A 78 -12.44 -11.06 3.32
CA GLU A 78 -13.80 -11.59 3.23
C GLU A 78 -13.94 -13.04 3.70
N ARG A 79 -12.83 -13.78 3.77
CA ARG A 79 -12.81 -15.23 4.04
C ARG A 79 -12.19 -15.60 5.37
N ILE A 80 -11.45 -14.69 6.00
CA ILE A 80 -10.80 -14.92 7.29
C ILE A 80 -11.41 -13.99 8.33
N GLU A 81 -12.05 -14.59 9.33
CA GLU A 81 -12.52 -13.83 10.49
C GLU A 81 -11.34 -13.18 11.22
N ASN A 82 -11.54 -11.94 11.68
CA ASN A 82 -10.51 -11.15 12.35
C ASN A 82 -9.22 -10.95 11.52
N PHE A 83 -9.28 -11.03 10.19
CA PHE A 83 -8.12 -10.82 9.30
C PHE A 83 -7.29 -9.56 9.65
N ASN A 84 -7.98 -8.48 10.01
CA ASN A 84 -7.37 -7.21 10.35
C ASN A 84 -6.55 -7.22 11.64
N SER A 85 -6.72 -8.23 12.50
CA SER A 85 -5.92 -8.40 13.73
C SER A 85 -4.52 -8.92 13.45
N PHE A 86 -4.30 -9.51 12.27
CA PHE A 86 -2.97 -9.92 11.82
C PHE A 86 -2.09 -8.71 11.52
N CYS A 87 -0.78 -8.82 11.77
CA CYS A 87 0.19 -7.89 11.21
C CYS A 87 0.34 -8.06 9.69
N CYS A 88 0.96 -7.08 9.05
CA CYS A 88 1.16 -7.02 7.60
C CYS A 88 1.82 -8.29 7.02
N ASN A 89 2.82 -8.87 7.71
CA ASN A 89 3.46 -10.13 7.29
C ASN A 89 2.41 -11.22 7.07
N VAL A 90 1.62 -11.48 8.11
CA VAL A 90 0.62 -12.55 8.13
C VAL A 90 -0.53 -12.26 7.16
N GLN A 91 -0.98 -11.00 7.07
CA GLN A 91 -1.97 -10.59 6.07
C GLN A 91 -1.48 -10.84 4.64
N SER A 92 -0.22 -10.50 4.35
CA SER A 92 0.37 -10.66 3.01
C SER A 92 0.47 -12.13 2.59
N ILE A 93 0.77 -13.03 3.53
CA ILE A 93 0.84 -14.47 3.29
C ILE A 93 -0.53 -14.99 2.88
N PHE A 94 -1.58 -14.66 3.64
CA PHE A 94 -2.93 -15.12 3.31
C PHE A 94 -3.48 -14.45 2.04
N ALA A 95 -3.02 -13.25 1.68
CA ALA A 95 -3.30 -12.65 0.38
C ALA A 95 -2.58 -13.38 -0.77
N ASP A 96 -1.33 -13.81 -0.59
CA ASP A 96 -0.58 -14.61 -1.58
C ASP A 96 -1.22 -16.00 -1.78
N VAL A 97 -1.70 -16.63 -0.71
CA VAL A 97 -2.52 -17.85 -0.78
C VAL A 97 -3.82 -17.60 -1.54
N ALA A 98 -4.51 -16.48 -1.27
CA ALA A 98 -5.73 -16.09 -1.99
C ALA A 98 -5.47 -15.81 -3.48
N PHE A 99 -4.29 -15.27 -3.81
CA PHE A 99 -3.86 -14.97 -5.18
C PHE A 99 -3.75 -16.22 -6.04
N THR A 100 -2.89 -17.12 -5.59
CA THR A 100 -2.53 -18.35 -6.29
C THR A 100 -3.65 -19.39 -6.26
N HIS A 101 -4.51 -19.35 -5.24
CA HIS A 101 -5.58 -20.31 -5.06
C HIS A 101 -6.97 -19.66 -5.17
N ALA A 102 -7.20 -18.93 -6.27
CA ALA A 102 -8.39 -18.12 -6.53
C ALA A 102 -9.75 -18.88 -6.48
N LYS A 103 -9.73 -20.21 -6.47
CA LYS A 103 -10.94 -21.07 -6.34
C LYS A 103 -11.14 -21.67 -4.93
N SER A 104 -10.20 -21.45 -4.01
CA SER A 104 -10.19 -22.14 -2.72
C SER A 104 -11.15 -21.52 -1.70
N ARG A 105 -11.72 -22.39 -0.86
CA ARG A 105 -12.40 -22.01 0.38
C ARG A 105 -11.32 -21.66 1.41
N LEU A 106 -10.68 -20.52 1.23
CA LEU A 106 -9.50 -20.10 2.01
C LEU A 106 -9.72 -20.25 3.53
N GLY A 107 -10.89 -19.84 4.02
CA GLY A 107 -11.27 -19.98 5.42
C GLY A 107 -11.47 -21.43 5.90
N GLU A 108 -11.79 -22.40 5.03
CA GLU A 108 -12.00 -23.82 5.39
C GLU A 108 -10.74 -24.66 5.22
N GLN A 109 -9.99 -24.46 4.13
CA GLN A 109 -8.80 -25.26 3.83
C GLN A 109 -7.60 -24.85 4.69
N PHE A 110 -7.55 -23.57 5.10
CA PHE A 110 -6.46 -23.03 5.89
C PHE A 110 -6.86 -22.70 7.33
N SER A 111 -8.06 -23.12 7.80
CA SER A 111 -8.52 -22.84 9.17
C SER A 111 -7.47 -23.20 10.22
N PRO A 112 -6.79 -24.36 10.17
CA PRO A 112 -5.77 -24.69 11.16
C PRO A 112 -4.61 -23.68 11.20
N SER A 113 -4.14 -23.21 10.04
CA SER A 113 -3.07 -22.20 9.99
C SER A 113 -3.56 -20.83 10.48
N ILE A 114 -4.78 -20.45 10.09
CA ILE A 114 -5.44 -19.20 10.50
C ILE A 114 -5.64 -19.16 12.01
N ASP A 115 -6.20 -20.21 12.61
CA ASP A 115 -6.48 -20.30 14.05
C ASP A 115 -5.20 -20.20 14.89
N ARG A 116 -4.13 -20.85 14.42
CA ARG A 116 -2.79 -20.76 15.05
C ARG A 116 -2.24 -19.35 14.94
N ALA A 117 -2.35 -18.71 13.77
CA ALA A 117 -1.91 -17.34 13.57
C ALA A 117 -2.70 -16.34 14.44
N LEU A 118 -4.02 -16.52 14.60
CA LEU A 118 -4.87 -15.71 15.48
C LEU A 118 -4.45 -15.87 16.95
N SER A 119 -4.01 -17.07 17.32
CA SER A 119 -3.47 -17.37 18.66
C SER A 119 -1.99 -16.98 18.82
N SER A 120 -1.40 -16.26 17.86
CA SER A 120 0.03 -15.90 17.82
C SER A 120 1.00 -17.09 17.86
N GLN A 121 0.52 -18.28 17.50
CA GLN A 121 1.30 -19.53 17.38
C GLN A 121 1.87 -19.64 15.97
N TYR A 122 2.74 -18.70 15.58
CA TYR A 122 3.09 -18.54 14.18
C TYR A 122 3.97 -19.67 13.61
N LYS A 123 4.77 -20.33 14.43
CA LYS A 123 5.54 -21.50 13.99
C LYS A 123 4.63 -22.66 13.64
N GLU A 124 3.63 -22.89 14.48
CA GLU A 124 2.58 -23.89 14.25
C GLU A 124 1.73 -23.52 13.04
N ALA A 125 1.38 -22.23 12.88
CA ALA A 125 0.68 -21.74 11.70
C ALA A 125 1.46 -22.00 10.40
N ALA A 126 2.78 -21.78 10.43
CA ALA A 126 3.67 -22.07 9.31
C ALA A 126 3.72 -23.56 8.98
N GLU A 127 3.80 -24.42 10.00
CA GLU A 127 3.75 -25.89 9.82
C GLU A 127 2.43 -26.36 9.20
N GLU A 128 1.29 -25.83 9.65
CA GLU A 128 0.00 -26.14 9.03
C GLU A 128 -0.04 -25.68 7.56
N LEU A 129 0.51 -24.49 7.27
CA LEU A 129 0.61 -23.99 5.90
C LEU A 129 1.52 -24.88 5.04
N ARG A 130 2.64 -25.39 5.58
CA ARG A 130 3.55 -26.32 4.87
C ARG A 130 2.89 -27.63 4.46
N ARG A 131 1.95 -28.13 5.28
CA ARG A 131 1.24 -29.39 5.01
C ARG A 131 0.13 -29.23 3.97
N SER A 132 -0.25 -28.01 3.61
CA SER A 132 -1.33 -27.75 2.66
C SER A 132 -1.02 -28.26 1.25
N GLU A 133 -2.06 -28.57 0.49
CA GLU A 133 -1.94 -28.86 -0.95
C GLU A 133 -1.34 -27.67 -1.71
N TRP A 134 -1.74 -26.46 -1.35
CA TRP A 134 -1.18 -25.23 -1.89
C TRP A 134 0.35 -25.19 -1.80
N CYS A 135 0.92 -25.57 -0.64
CA CYS A 135 2.36 -25.59 -0.47
C CYS A 135 3.06 -26.61 -1.37
N ARG A 136 2.41 -27.75 -1.63
CA ARG A 136 2.92 -28.78 -2.57
C ARG A 136 2.92 -28.28 -4.01
N GLU A 137 1.92 -27.50 -4.39
CA GLU A 137 1.82 -26.92 -5.74
C GLU A 137 2.72 -25.69 -5.93
N HIS A 138 3.01 -24.94 -4.86
CA HIS A 138 3.69 -23.64 -4.89
C HIS A 138 4.94 -23.62 -4.01
N GLU A 139 5.77 -24.66 -4.07
CA GLU A 139 6.91 -24.92 -3.16
C GLU A 139 7.76 -23.67 -2.86
N LYS A 140 8.18 -22.93 -3.90
CA LYS A 140 9.03 -21.73 -3.73
C LYS A 140 8.34 -20.60 -2.97
N VAL A 141 7.06 -20.39 -3.23
CA VAL A 141 6.24 -19.33 -2.61
C VAL A 141 5.98 -19.71 -1.16
N CYS A 142 5.53 -20.95 -0.96
CA CYS A 142 5.29 -21.50 0.36
C CYS A 142 6.53 -21.47 1.26
N ALA A 143 7.71 -21.78 0.73
CA ALA A 143 8.94 -21.71 1.51
C ALA A 143 9.26 -20.29 2.00
N ALA A 144 8.95 -19.26 1.19
CA ALA A 144 9.11 -17.87 1.60
C ALA A 144 8.04 -17.45 2.61
N ASP A 145 6.79 -17.80 2.35
CA ASP A 145 5.64 -17.40 3.18
C ASP A 145 5.64 -18.09 4.54
N THR A 146 6.01 -19.37 4.61
CA THR A 146 6.11 -20.10 5.87
C THR A 146 7.27 -19.60 6.73
N ARG A 147 8.37 -19.15 6.11
CA ARG A 147 9.45 -18.46 6.83
C ARG A 147 8.99 -17.11 7.38
N ALA A 148 8.31 -16.32 6.57
CA ALA A 148 7.73 -15.05 7.01
C ALA A 148 6.66 -15.25 8.10
N MET A 149 5.90 -16.34 8.03
CA MET A 149 4.97 -16.75 9.07
C MET A 149 5.73 -17.07 10.36
N GLU A 150 6.81 -17.86 10.33
CA GLU A 150 7.61 -18.17 11.53
C GLU A 150 8.23 -16.94 12.21
N GLU A 151 8.60 -15.93 11.42
CA GLU A 151 9.02 -14.62 11.94
C GLU A 151 7.87 -13.91 12.68
N GLY A 152 6.63 -14.22 12.30
CA GLY A 152 5.42 -13.81 12.97
C GLY A 152 5.17 -12.32 12.85
N CYS A 153 4.37 -11.83 13.80
CA CYS A 153 4.26 -10.40 14.03
C CYS A 153 5.45 -9.92 14.86
N PRO A 154 6.13 -8.82 14.47
CA PRO A 154 7.24 -8.29 15.24
C PRO A 154 6.82 -8.06 16.69
N THR A 155 7.41 -8.80 17.63
CA THR A 155 7.19 -8.53 19.04
C THR A 155 7.97 -7.27 19.41
N ALA A 156 7.37 -6.40 20.21
CA ALA A 156 7.95 -5.15 20.68
C ALA A 156 9.33 -5.29 21.38
N SER A 157 9.75 -6.52 21.68
CA SER A 157 10.91 -6.86 22.51
C SER A 157 12.22 -7.10 21.74
N MET A 158 12.21 -7.18 20.39
CA MET A 158 13.44 -7.49 19.62
C MET A 158 13.98 -6.31 18.81
N SER A 159 14.49 -5.28 19.50
CA SER A 159 15.24 -4.17 18.90
C SER A 159 16.62 -3.99 19.55
N SER A 160 17.60 -4.84 19.24
CA SER A 160 19.00 -4.49 19.55
C SER A 160 20.12 -4.99 18.63
N SER A 161 19.86 -5.71 17.53
CA SER A 161 20.97 -6.18 16.67
C SER A 161 20.62 -6.45 15.21
N ARG A 162 20.08 -5.46 14.49
CA ARG A 162 20.18 -5.46 13.01
C ARG A 162 21.20 -4.41 12.59
N LYS A 163 22.34 -4.87 12.06
CA LYS A 163 23.33 -4.00 11.40
C LYS A 163 22.65 -3.26 10.25
N ALA A 164 22.92 -1.97 10.15
CA ALA A 164 22.44 -1.06 9.10
C ALA A 164 23.02 -1.44 7.72
N GLY A 165 22.55 -2.55 7.16
CA GLY A 165 22.62 -2.82 5.73
C GLY A 165 21.26 -2.44 5.14
N SER A 166 21.27 -1.59 4.12
CA SER A 166 20.10 -1.11 3.37
C SER A 166 19.25 -2.27 2.83
N TRP A 167 18.37 -2.77 3.67
CA TRP A 167 17.24 -3.60 3.30
C TRP A 167 16.02 -2.85 3.75
N LEU A 168 15.32 -2.28 2.77
CA LEU A 168 13.99 -1.72 2.97
C LEU A 168 13.11 -2.82 3.58
N PRO A 169 12.50 -2.59 4.75
CA PRO A 169 11.57 -3.57 5.31
C PRO A 169 10.32 -3.61 4.41
N ALA A 170 10.00 -4.81 3.92
CA ALA A 170 8.92 -5.05 2.95
C ALA A 170 7.52 -4.66 3.45
N ASN A 171 7.36 -4.47 4.77
CA ASN A 171 6.05 -4.33 5.41
C ASN A 171 5.44 -2.95 5.20
N SER A 172 6.24 -1.89 5.27
CA SER A 172 5.78 -0.52 5.01
C SER A 172 5.09 -0.37 3.64
N LEU A 173 5.52 -1.11 2.61
CA LEU A 173 4.91 -1.04 1.27
C LEU A 173 3.48 -1.57 1.21
N THR A 174 3.12 -2.49 2.12
CA THR A 174 1.74 -3.00 2.20
C THR A 174 0.77 -1.97 2.76
N CYS A 175 1.28 -0.93 3.42
CA CYS A 175 0.50 0.14 4.02
C CYS A 175 0.24 1.34 3.08
N VAL A 176 0.67 1.26 1.83
CA VAL A 176 0.39 2.29 0.81
C VAL A 176 -1.12 2.58 0.72
N PRO A 177 -2.04 1.60 0.61
CA PRO A 177 -3.47 1.92 0.49
C PRO A 177 -4.08 2.66 1.69
N ALA A 178 -3.65 2.34 2.91
CA ALA A 178 -4.08 3.07 4.10
C ALA A 178 -3.53 4.50 4.09
N THR A 179 -2.25 4.64 3.70
CA THR A 179 -1.55 5.92 3.63
C THR A 179 -2.15 6.85 2.57
N THR A 180 -2.45 6.35 1.37
CA THR A 180 -3.10 7.14 0.31
C THR A 180 -4.46 7.66 0.78
N THR A 181 -5.21 6.88 1.56
CA THR A 181 -6.51 7.28 2.11
C THR A 181 -6.38 8.43 3.12
N VAL A 182 -5.40 8.35 4.02
CA VAL A 182 -5.14 9.42 5.00
C VAL A 182 -4.70 10.70 4.30
N MET A 183 -3.71 10.60 3.41
CA MET A 183 -3.17 11.74 2.66
C MET A 183 -4.24 12.44 1.79
N GLU A 184 -5.11 11.68 1.14
CA GLU A 184 -6.20 12.27 0.36
C GLU A 184 -7.22 13.00 1.24
N ARG A 185 -7.48 12.49 2.45
CA ARG A 185 -8.38 13.14 3.40
C ARG A 185 -7.77 14.42 3.98
N SER A 186 -6.46 14.45 4.22
CA SER A 186 -5.76 15.61 4.80
C SER A 186 -5.57 16.75 3.79
N GLU A 187 -5.17 16.41 2.56
CA GLU A 187 -4.83 17.40 1.52
C GLU A 187 -5.98 17.74 0.58
N GLY A 188 -6.91 16.80 0.39
CA GLY A 188 -7.93 16.86 -0.65
C GLY A 188 -7.40 16.48 -2.04
N ARG A 189 -8.33 16.28 -2.98
CA ARG A 189 -8.05 15.88 -4.36
C ARG A 189 -8.39 16.99 -5.35
N SER A 190 -7.49 17.28 -6.29
CA SER A 190 -7.73 18.17 -7.43
C SER A 190 -7.23 17.55 -8.74
N ARG A 191 -8.10 17.49 -9.75
CA ARG A 191 -7.70 17.01 -11.10
C ARG A 191 -6.77 17.99 -11.82
N CYS A 192 -6.94 19.29 -11.61
CA CYS A 192 -6.15 20.32 -12.29
C CYS A 192 -5.15 20.94 -11.32
N ALA A 193 -4.10 21.56 -11.85
CA ALA A 193 -3.11 22.24 -11.03
C ALA A 193 -3.73 23.42 -10.24
N TYR A 194 -3.28 23.60 -9.00
CA TYR A 194 -3.75 24.60 -8.07
C TYR A 194 -2.58 25.15 -7.24
N ASP A 195 -2.76 26.31 -6.61
CA ASP A 195 -1.75 26.87 -5.72
C ASP A 195 -1.99 26.32 -4.29
N SER A 196 -0.99 25.60 -3.77
CA SER A 196 -1.04 25.02 -2.43
C SER A 196 -1.03 26.12 -1.37
N ARG A 197 -1.62 25.83 -0.20
CA ARG A 197 -1.53 26.70 1.00
C ARG A 197 -0.09 26.93 1.45
N LEU A 198 0.82 26.05 1.05
CA LEU A 198 2.25 26.15 1.33
C LEU A 198 3.02 26.99 0.30
N GLY A 199 2.33 27.56 -0.70
CA GLY A 199 2.89 28.50 -1.67
C GLY A 199 3.59 27.88 -2.88
N PHE A 200 3.37 26.59 -3.14
CA PHE A 200 3.89 25.90 -4.33
C PHE A 200 2.76 25.46 -5.27
N ARG A 201 3.08 25.27 -6.56
CA ARG A 201 2.12 24.72 -7.53
C ARG A 201 1.91 23.23 -7.27
N ALA A 202 0.67 22.80 -7.11
CA ALA A 202 0.31 21.42 -6.77
C ALA A 202 -0.71 20.82 -7.76
N ILE A 203 -0.83 19.50 -7.80
CA ILE A 203 -1.87 18.77 -8.54
C ILE A 203 -2.21 17.46 -7.83
N GLY A 204 -3.34 16.84 -8.15
CA GLY A 204 -3.76 15.58 -7.54
C GLY A 204 -4.01 15.75 -6.05
N VAL A 205 -3.29 14.97 -5.23
CA VAL A 205 -3.32 15.06 -3.77
C VAL A 205 -1.97 15.63 -3.30
N GLY A 206 -1.89 16.96 -3.28
CA GLY A 206 -0.71 17.69 -2.80
C GLY A 206 0.60 17.45 -3.57
N TYR A 207 0.56 16.85 -4.78
CA TYR A 207 1.76 16.53 -5.55
C TYR A 207 2.44 17.84 -5.99
N ASN A 208 3.65 18.09 -5.50
CA ASN A 208 4.39 19.33 -5.73
C ASN A 208 4.95 19.40 -7.15
N LEU A 209 4.37 20.24 -8.00
CA LEU A 209 4.83 20.49 -9.36
C LEU A 209 6.05 21.42 -9.43
N ASP A 210 6.38 22.16 -8.37
CA ASP A 210 7.58 23.00 -8.32
C ASP A 210 8.86 22.16 -8.08
N ASP A 211 8.72 20.92 -7.61
CA ASP A 211 9.83 19.97 -7.45
C ASP A 211 10.23 19.39 -8.81
N LYS A 212 11.23 20.01 -9.45
CA LYS A 212 11.78 19.61 -10.75
C LYS A 212 12.92 18.59 -10.64
N SER A 213 13.01 17.84 -9.55
CA SER A 213 14.00 16.77 -9.45
C SER A 213 13.76 15.69 -10.52
N ASP A 214 14.84 15.03 -10.98
CA ASP A 214 14.73 14.00 -12.02
C ASP A 214 13.77 12.88 -11.63
N GLU A 215 13.64 12.59 -10.34
CA GLU A 215 12.68 11.62 -9.81
C GLU A 215 11.24 12.06 -10.07
N ARG A 216 10.87 13.29 -9.68
CA ARG A 216 9.53 13.84 -9.92
C ARG A 216 9.20 13.92 -11.41
N MET A 217 10.15 14.35 -12.23
CA MET A 217 9.96 14.41 -13.68
C MET A 217 9.70 13.00 -14.26
N ARG A 218 10.38 11.96 -13.77
CA ARG A 218 10.10 10.57 -14.16
C ARG A 218 8.72 10.08 -13.72
N GLU A 219 8.22 10.51 -12.57
CA GLU A 219 6.87 10.14 -12.10
C GLU A 219 5.76 10.75 -12.97
N ILE A 220 5.92 12.02 -13.39
CA ILE A 220 4.99 12.65 -14.32
C ILE A 220 5.05 11.98 -15.71
N ALA A 221 6.24 11.70 -16.22
CA ALA A 221 6.40 10.96 -17.48
C ALA A 221 5.79 9.55 -17.40
N THR A 222 5.93 8.91 -16.25
CA THR A 222 5.39 7.59 -15.92
C THR A 222 3.88 7.50 -16.09
N ILE A 223 3.14 8.54 -15.70
CA ILE A 223 1.68 8.60 -15.83
C ILE A 223 1.25 9.13 -17.22
N LEU A 224 2.19 9.20 -18.17
CA LEU A 224 1.99 9.69 -19.54
C LEU A 224 1.39 11.10 -19.61
N ALA A 225 1.76 11.95 -18.65
CA ALA A 225 1.29 13.34 -18.61
C ALA A 225 2.39 14.31 -19.05
N ASP A 226 1.97 15.41 -19.67
CA ASP A 226 2.86 16.50 -20.08
C ASP A 226 3.01 17.48 -18.91
N TYR A 227 4.17 17.45 -18.26
CA TYR A 227 4.48 18.29 -17.10
C TYR A 227 4.19 19.77 -17.35
N GLU A 228 4.60 20.30 -18.51
CA GLU A 228 4.49 21.72 -18.82
C GLU A 228 3.02 22.14 -18.96
N LYS A 229 2.19 21.30 -19.58
CA LYS A 229 0.74 21.53 -19.64
C LYS A 229 0.07 21.42 -18.28
N LEU A 230 0.47 20.46 -17.44
CA LEU A 230 -0.05 20.35 -16.07
C LEU A 230 0.30 21.60 -15.26
N TYR A 231 1.58 22.02 -15.28
CA TYR A 231 2.07 23.16 -14.53
C TYR A 231 1.32 24.45 -14.87
N ARG A 232 1.13 24.72 -16.17
CA ARG A 232 0.35 25.87 -16.67
C ARG A 232 -1.17 25.74 -16.48
N GLY A 233 -1.66 24.56 -16.10
CA GLY A 233 -3.10 24.30 -15.97
C GLY A 233 -3.82 24.11 -17.30
N GLU A 234 -3.09 23.83 -18.38
CA GLU A 234 -3.63 23.54 -19.72
C GLU A 234 -4.14 22.10 -19.85
N ALA A 235 -3.75 21.23 -18.91
CA ALA A 235 -4.22 19.86 -18.81
C ALA A 235 -4.54 19.50 -17.35
N CYS A 236 -5.42 18.52 -17.16
CA CYS A 236 -5.78 17.97 -15.86
C CYS A 236 -5.54 16.46 -15.87
N LEU A 237 -5.26 15.91 -14.69
CA LEU A 237 -5.11 14.48 -14.47
C LEU A 237 -6.47 13.78 -14.41
N ASN A 238 -6.51 12.55 -14.91
CA ASN A 238 -7.59 11.63 -14.59
C ASN A 238 -7.34 10.95 -13.22
N ASP A 239 -8.34 10.23 -12.71
CA ASP A 239 -8.29 9.68 -11.36
C ASP A 239 -7.19 8.63 -11.19
N LEU A 240 -6.82 7.88 -12.24
CA LEU A 240 -5.67 6.99 -12.12
C LEU A 240 -4.38 7.77 -11.98
N GLN A 241 -4.16 8.74 -12.85
CA GLN A 241 -2.91 9.49 -12.83
C GLN A 241 -2.71 10.09 -11.44
N ILE A 242 -3.79 10.60 -10.82
CA ILE A 242 -3.80 11.03 -9.42
C ILE A 242 -3.47 9.87 -8.47
N ASN A 243 -4.19 8.75 -8.54
CA ASN A 243 -3.98 7.60 -7.66
C ASN A 243 -2.55 7.03 -7.77
N THR A 244 -1.96 7.07 -8.96
CA THR A 244 -0.60 6.59 -9.23
C THR A 244 0.42 7.51 -8.59
N LEU A 245 0.31 8.82 -8.80
CA LEU A 245 1.17 9.80 -8.14
C LEU A 245 1.03 9.73 -6.61
N LEU A 246 -0.20 9.60 -6.12
CA LEU A 246 -0.48 9.47 -4.69
C LEU A 246 0.11 8.19 -4.10
N ALA A 247 0.04 7.05 -4.79
CA ALA A 247 0.67 5.81 -4.34
C ALA A 247 2.21 5.91 -4.29
N LEU A 248 2.81 6.61 -5.27
CA LEU A 248 4.25 6.87 -5.29
C LEU A 248 4.67 7.78 -4.12
N ASP A 249 3.92 8.86 -3.86
CA ASP A 249 4.17 9.73 -2.70
C ASP A 249 3.94 8.98 -1.38
N ALA A 250 2.82 8.26 -1.21
CA ALA A 250 2.56 7.46 -0.02
C ALA A 250 3.72 6.50 0.28
N ARG A 251 4.22 5.78 -0.73
CA ARG A 251 5.41 4.93 -0.60
C ARG A 251 6.63 5.75 -0.16
N ARG A 252 6.93 6.86 -0.83
CA ARG A 252 8.06 7.73 -0.50
C ARG A 252 8.00 8.21 0.95
N TYR A 253 6.83 8.60 1.43
CA TYR A 253 6.67 9.16 2.77
C TYR A 253 6.59 8.11 3.86
N LEU A 254 6.11 6.90 3.58
CA LEU A 254 6.31 5.74 4.45
C LEU A 254 7.80 5.44 4.66
N LEU A 255 8.59 5.47 3.59
CA LEU A 255 10.04 5.28 3.69
C LEU A 255 10.71 6.38 4.53
N ARG A 256 10.36 7.65 4.29
CA ARG A 256 10.88 8.79 5.07
C ARG A 256 10.45 8.73 6.53
N ALA A 257 9.22 8.29 6.81
CA ALA A 257 8.77 8.08 8.17
C ALA A 257 9.61 6.98 8.86
N GLY A 258 9.91 5.89 8.16
CA GLY A 258 10.72 4.79 8.67
C GLY A 258 12.18 5.18 8.99
N GLU A 259 12.72 6.19 8.30
CA GLU A 259 14.04 6.76 8.66
C GLU A 259 14.05 7.40 10.05
N SER A 260 12.90 7.91 10.52
CA SER A 260 12.77 8.62 11.80
C SER A 260 12.18 7.73 12.89
N VAL A 261 11.24 6.86 12.52
CA VAL A 261 10.51 5.95 13.41
C VAL A 261 11.07 4.54 13.20
N LYS A 262 12.12 4.17 13.94
CA LYS A 262 12.82 2.88 13.76
C LYS A 262 11.91 1.66 13.95
N THR A 263 10.80 1.80 14.66
CA THR A 263 9.80 0.74 14.91
C THR A 263 8.59 0.84 13.99
N LEU A 264 8.64 1.65 12.91
CA LEU A 264 7.47 1.91 12.06
C LEU A 264 6.85 0.62 11.52
N ASP A 265 7.66 -0.36 11.11
CA ASP A 265 7.17 -1.64 10.58
C ASP A 265 6.48 -2.52 11.62
N ASN A 266 6.64 -2.22 12.91
CA ASN A 266 5.92 -2.91 13.98
C ASN A 266 4.52 -2.35 14.19
N PHE A 267 4.22 -1.20 13.59
CA PHE A 267 2.91 -0.58 13.69
C PHE A 267 1.98 -1.13 12.60
N CYS A 268 0.68 -1.18 12.88
CA CYS A 268 -0.35 -1.40 11.88
C CYS A 268 -0.38 -0.26 10.85
N CYS A 269 -0.95 -0.53 9.67
CA CYS A 269 -0.98 0.45 8.58
C CYS A 269 -1.67 1.78 8.93
N ASN A 270 -2.65 1.79 9.83
CA ASN A 270 -3.29 3.03 10.27
C ASN A 270 -2.29 3.97 10.95
N VAL A 271 -1.47 3.43 11.84
CA VAL A 271 -0.45 4.21 12.56
C VAL A 271 0.71 4.57 11.64
N GLN A 272 1.12 3.67 10.75
CA GLN A 272 2.14 3.99 9.74
C GLN A 272 1.71 5.14 8.82
N ALA A 273 0.44 5.11 8.39
CA ALA A 273 -0.15 6.14 7.55
C ALA A 273 -0.13 7.53 8.21
N VAL A 274 -0.38 7.62 9.52
CA VAL A 274 -0.27 8.88 10.28
C VAL A 274 1.15 9.44 10.19
N PHE A 275 2.17 8.64 10.49
CA PHE A 275 3.56 9.12 10.41
C PHE A 275 3.98 9.49 8.98
N ALA A 276 3.46 8.77 7.98
CA ALA A 276 3.66 9.12 6.58
C ALA A 276 2.98 10.45 6.20
N ASP A 277 1.75 10.72 6.64
CA ASP A 277 1.04 11.98 6.38
C ASP A 277 1.69 13.18 7.07
N VAL A 278 2.11 13.01 8.34
CA VAL A 278 2.90 14.03 9.03
C VAL A 278 4.21 14.31 8.27
N ALA A 279 4.87 13.27 7.73
CA ALA A 279 6.08 13.45 6.93
C ALA A 279 5.79 14.13 5.58
N PHE A 280 4.64 13.84 4.97
CA PHE A 280 4.17 14.44 3.71
C PHE A 280 3.96 15.95 3.86
N THR A 281 3.13 16.33 4.82
CA THR A 281 2.74 17.72 5.09
C THR A 281 3.88 18.55 5.70
N HIS A 282 4.91 17.89 6.25
CA HIS A 282 6.07 18.54 6.87
C HIS A 282 7.33 18.53 5.99
N ALA A 283 7.19 18.36 4.67
CA ALA A 283 8.17 18.12 3.59
C ALA A 283 9.63 18.66 3.69
N LYS A 284 9.97 19.55 4.62
CA LYS A 284 11.30 20.16 4.79
C LYS A 284 12.18 19.51 5.88
N THR A 285 11.63 18.69 6.77
CA THR A 285 12.41 18.08 7.87
C THR A 285 11.98 16.65 8.16
N ARG A 286 12.95 15.77 8.47
CA ARG A 286 12.69 14.46 9.08
C ARG A 286 11.76 14.64 10.29
N LEU A 287 10.96 13.63 10.62
CA LEU A 287 10.06 13.63 11.79
C LEU A 287 10.80 13.72 13.15
N GLY A 288 12.09 14.10 13.19
CA GLY A 288 13.02 14.00 14.34
C GLY A 288 12.61 14.78 15.59
N ALA A 289 13.52 15.57 16.17
CA ALA A 289 13.37 16.12 17.53
C ALA A 289 12.01 16.75 17.88
N GLN A 290 11.27 17.27 16.90
CA GLN A 290 9.94 17.83 17.10
C GLN A 290 8.87 16.78 17.48
N PHE A 291 9.01 15.52 17.08
CA PHE A 291 8.05 14.45 17.35
C PHE A 291 8.63 13.30 18.19
N ASP A 292 9.82 13.47 18.79
CA ASP A 292 10.48 12.42 19.58
C ASP A 292 9.56 11.84 20.67
N GLN A 293 8.78 12.69 21.36
CA GLN A 293 7.85 12.23 22.40
C GLN A 293 6.67 11.46 21.82
N THR A 294 6.06 11.93 20.73
CA THR A 294 5.01 11.20 20.00
C THR A 294 5.52 9.84 19.56
N ILE A 295 6.72 9.79 18.96
CA ILE A 295 7.36 8.57 18.47
C ILE A 295 7.67 7.61 19.62
N GLN A 296 8.21 8.11 20.73
CA GLN A 296 8.53 7.30 21.91
C GLN A 296 7.27 6.63 22.50
N LYS A 297 6.20 7.42 22.67
CA LYS A 297 4.92 6.91 23.18
C LYS A 297 4.28 5.91 22.22
N ALA A 298 4.25 6.22 20.92
CA ALA A 298 3.76 5.29 19.90
C ALA A 298 4.57 3.98 19.87
N SER A 299 5.90 4.06 19.98
CA SER A 299 6.78 2.88 20.05
C SER A 299 6.53 2.02 21.29
N SER A 300 5.94 2.62 22.33
CA SER A 300 5.54 1.96 23.58
C SER A 300 4.04 1.61 23.58
N PHE A 301 3.37 1.68 22.42
CA PHE A 301 1.95 1.38 22.23
C PHE A 301 1.01 2.27 23.08
N GLN A 302 1.51 3.41 23.55
CA GLN A 302 0.75 4.41 24.31
C GLN A 302 0.03 5.35 23.33
N TRP A 303 -0.95 4.79 22.60
CA TRP A 303 -1.61 5.43 21.47
C TRP A 303 -2.29 6.75 21.81
N ARG A 304 -3.05 6.78 22.90
CA ARG A 304 -3.74 7.99 23.36
C ARG A 304 -2.76 9.07 23.77
N GLU A 305 -1.72 8.72 24.51
CA GLU A 305 -0.70 9.67 24.95
C GLU A 305 0.16 10.16 23.78
N ALA A 306 0.41 9.32 22.78
CA ALA A 306 1.09 9.70 21.54
C ALA A 306 0.26 10.69 20.72
N ALA A 307 -1.04 10.44 20.58
CA ALA A 307 -1.98 11.34 19.93
C ALA A 307 -2.05 12.70 20.63
N GLU A 308 -2.03 12.72 21.97
CA GLU A 308 -2.00 13.97 22.73
C GLU A 308 -0.72 14.77 22.49
N GLU A 309 0.45 14.12 22.47
CA GLU A 309 1.70 14.80 22.08
C GLU A 309 1.64 15.36 20.65
N LEU A 310 1.06 14.60 19.72
CA LEU A 310 0.89 15.06 18.34
C LEU A 310 0.04 16.33 18.28
N ARG A 311 -1.06 16.39 19.03
CA ARG A 311 -1.96 17.56 19.11
C ARG A 311 -1.26 18.81 19.63
N GLN A 312 -0.31 18.65 20.56
CA GLN A 312 0.42 19.77 21.16
C GLN A 312 1.55 20.31 20.26
N SER A 313 1.88 19.58 19.19
CA SER A 313 2.97 19.93 18.28
C SER A 313 2.73 21.25 17.52
N LYS A 314 3.82 21.91 17.11
CA LYS A 314 3.76 23.08 16.21
C LYS A 314 3.15 22.73 14.85
N TRP A 315 3.32 21.48 14.41
CA TRP A 315 2.74 20.97 13.17
C TRP A 315 1.21 20.97 13.25
N CYS A 316 0.65 20.47 14.34
CA CYS A 316 -0.80 20.43 14.53
C CYS A 316 -1.44 21.82 14.45
N ARG A 317 -0.79 22.82 15.07
CA ARG A 317 -1.24 24.22 15.00
C ARG A 317 -1.26 24.81 13.59
N LYS A 318 -0.42 24.30 12.67
CA LYS A 318 -0.35 24.77 11.28
C LYS A 318 -1.26 23.95 10.35
N ASN A 319 -1.53 22.70 10.70
CA ASN A 319 -2.23 21.72 9.88
C ASN A 319 -3.44 21.15 10.64
N GLU A 320 -4.30 22.03 11.17
CA GLU A 320 -5.38 21.65 12.11
C GLU A 320 -6.28 20.52 11.59
N ALA A 321 -6.69 20.59 10.32
CA ALA A 321 -7.55 19.59 9.70
C ALA A 321 -6.87 18.21 9.60
N ALA A 322 -5.64 18.16 9.08
CA ALA A 322 -4.84 16.94 8.99
C ALA A 322 -4.57 16.36 10.39
N CYS A 323 -4.15 17.22 11.32
CA CYS A 323 -3.86 16.82 12.69
C CYS A 323 -5.06 16.20 13.41
N LYS A 324 -6.27 16.74 13.21
CA LYS A 324 -7.48 16.16 13.81
C LYS A 324 -7.69 14.71 13.36
N VAL A 325 -7.52 14.44 12.06
CA VAL A 325 -7.65 13.09 11.48
C VAL A 325 -6.53 12.20 12.01
N ASP A 326 -5.28 12.65 11.92
CA ASP A 326 -4.11 11.88 12.29
C ASP A 326 -4.05 11.55 13.78
N ALA A 327 -4.36 12.52 14.65
CA ALA A 327 -4.38 12.29 16.09
C ALA A 327 -5.53 11.34 16.49
N GLN A 328 -6.68 11.43 15.83
CA GLN A 328 -7.75 10.46 16.06
C GLN A 328 -7.32 9.05 15.65
N GLN A 329 -6.76 8.90 14.44
CA GLN A 329 -6.30 7.61 13.94
C GLN A 329 -5.15 7.03 14.76
N LEU A 330 -4.24 7.88 15.26
CA LEU A 330 -3.17 7.49 16.17
C LEU A 330 -3.72 7.08 17.54
N GLU A 331 -4.74 7.76 18.07
CA GLU A 331 -5.39 7.42 19.34
C GLU A 331 -6.10 6.06 19.29
N GLU A 332 -6.75 5.76 18.17
CA GLU A 332 -7.34 4.44 17.90
C GLU A 332 -6.26 3.34 17.78
N GLY A 333 -5.03 3.73 17.44
CA GLY A 333 -3.88 2.86 17.30
C GLY A 333 -4.13 1.74 16.29
N CYS A 334 -3.91 0.50 16.73
CA CYS A 334 -4.11 -0.67 15.89
C CYS A 334 -5.46 -1.38 16.09
N ALA A 335 -6.36 -0.80 16.91
CA ALA A 335 -7.65 -1.39 17.20
C ALA A 335 -8.73 -1.06 16.14
N SER A 336 -8.59 0.04 15.39
CA SER A 336 -9.61 0.50 14.42
C SER A 336 -9.45 -0.05 13.00
N VAL A 337 -8.69 -1.12 12.83
CA VAL A 337 -8.62 -1.80 11.52
C VAL A 337 -9.92 -2.58 11.33
N GLY A 338 -10.99 -1.86 11.01
CA GLY A 338 -12.36 -2.34 10.91
C GLY A 338 -13.18 -1.33 10.13
N ASP A 339 -13.19 -1.50 8.82
CA ASP A 339 -14.25 -1.03 7.91
C ASP A 339 -14.22 0.41 7.37
N SER A 340 -13.87 1.46 8.11
CA SER A 340 -14.19 2.81 7.61
C SER A 340 -13.31 3.33 6.45
N ALA A 341 -11.99 3.12 6.46
CA ALA A 341 -11.10 3.69 5.43
C ALA A 341 -11.23 3.00 4.06
N VAL A 342 -11.38 1.67 4.07
CA VAL A 342 -11.57 0.88 2.86
C VAL A 342 -12.96 1.13 2.27
N LEU A 343 -14.02 1.21 3.10
CA LEU A 343 -15.38 1.53 2.64
C LEU A 343 -15.49 2.96 2.09
N ALA A 344 -14.83 3.96 2.70
CA ALA A 344 -14.86 5.34 2.21
C ALA A 344 -14.20 5.50 0.82
N PHE A 345 -13.10 4.79 0.56
CA PHE A 345 -12.51 4.73 -0.78
C PHE A 345 -13.38 3.93 -1.76
N LEU A 346 -14.04 2.85 -1.31
CA LEU A 346 -14.99 2.09 -2.11
C LEU A 346 -16.23 2.91 -2.50
N ASP A 347 -16.75 3.76 -1.62
CA ASP A 347 -17.89 4.63 -1.93
C ASP A 347 -17.48 5.79 -2.86
N SER A 348 -16.26 6.32 -2.74
CA SER A 348 -15.70 7.26 -3.71
C SER A 348 -15.54 6.64 -5.10
N LEU A 349 -15.09 5.38 -5.19
CA LEU A 349 -15.00 4.63 -6.44
C LEU A 349 -16.38 4.21 -6.97
N ARG A 350 -17.35 3.87 -6.13
CA ARG A 350 -18.74 3.60 -6.55
C ARG A 350 -19.42 4.84 -7.12
N GLY A 351 -19.15 6.02 -6.56
CA GLY A 351 -19.58 7.29 -7.13
C GLY A 351 -19.00 7.54 -8.53
N LEU A 352 -17.78 7.06 -8.79
CA LEU A 352 -17.15 7.08 -10.13
C LEU A 352 -17.64 5.96 -11.06
N MET A 353 -18.23 4.90 -10.52
CA MET A 353 -18.84 3.81 -11.31
C MET A 353 -20.30 4.11 -11.71
N ALA A 354 -20.91 5.16 -11.14
CA ALA A 354 -22.28 5.59 -11.41
C ALA A 354 -22.40 6.81 -12.35
N ALA A 355 -21.26 7.35 -12.80
CA ALA A 355 -21.14 8.42 -13.77
C ALA A 355 -20.38 7.90 -15.00
#